data_AF-A0A6L5G1E6-F1
#
_entry.id   AF-A0A6L5G1E6-F1
#
_cell.length_a   1.000
_cell.length_b   1.000
_cell.length_c   1.000
_cell.angle_alpha   90.00
_cell.angle_beta   90.00
_cell.angle_gamma   90.00
#
_symmetry.space_group_name_H-M   'P 1'
#
loop_
_entity.id
_entity.type
_entity.pdbx_description
1 polymer ?
#
loop_
_entity_poly.entity_id
_entity_poly.type
_entity_poly.pdbx_seq_one_letter_code
_entity_poly.pdbx_strand_id
1 'polypeptide(L)'
;RFIWLCDAFNIPLVFLSDVPGFMIGTSVERQGIIRHGAKMITAVSEATVPKFCVVVRKAYGAGLYAMAGPGFEPDATIALPTARIAVMGPEPAVNAVYFNKIQAITDETERAEFIASKRAEYEEDIELLHLASENVIDAVVQPDDLRDDLIRRLDLAADKDRHFSTRRHGVPPV
;
A
#
# COMPACT_ATOMS: atom_id res chain seq x y z
N ARG A 1 13.47 -5.92 -9.10
CA ARG A 1 14.05 -6.25 -10.42
C ARG A 1 13.17 -5.78 -11.57
N PHE A 2 11.91 -6.22 -11.67
CA PHE A 2 11.01 -5.76 -12.74
C PHE A 2 10.91 -4.22 -12.79
N ILE A 3 10.67 -3.57 -11.65
CA ILE A 3 10.63 -2.11 -11.50
C ILE A 3 11.90 -1.45 -12.05
N TRP A 4 13.09 -1.91 -11.66
CA TRP A 4 14.36 -1.41 -12.19
C TRP A 4 14.51 -1.56 -13.71
N LEU A 5 14.00 -2.66 -14.28
CA LEU A 5 14.05 -2.85 -15.73
C LEU A 5 13.12 -1.87 -16.42
N CYS A 6 11.90 -1.71 -15.93
CA CYS A 6 10.97 -0.72 -16.47
C CYS A 6 11.57 0.68 -16.40
N ASP A 7 12.12 1.05 -15.25
CA ASP A 7 12.75 2.34 -15.04
C ASP A 7 13.94 2.58 -15.99
N ALA A 8 14.85 1.61 -16.11
CA ALA A 8 16.01 1.69 -16.99
C ALA A 8 15.66 1.80 -18.49
N PHE A 9 14.47 1.36 -18.89
CA PHE A 9 14.00 1.38 -20.28
C PHE A 9 12.84 2.36 -20.51
N ASN A 10 12.62 3.30 -19.59
CA ASN A 10 11.59 4.34 -19.70
C ASN A 10 10.16 3.80 -19.84
N ILE A 11 9.86 2.67 -19.21
CA ILE A 11 8.54 2.04 -19.23
C ILE A 11 7.76 2.48 -17.98
N PRO A 12 6.59 3.13 -18.13
CA PRO A 12 5.74 3.52 -17.00
C PRO A 12 5.30 2.33 -16.12
N LEU A 13 5.07 2.60 -14.84
CA LEU A 13 4.67 1.60 -13.85
C LEU A 13 3.26 1.92 -13.31
N VAL A 14 2.37 0.94 -13.40
CA VAL A 14 1.04 0.99 -12.77
C VAL A 14 0.95 -0.15 -11.76
N PHE A 15 0.80 0.19 -10.49
CA PHE A 15 0.71 -0.73 -9.37
C PHE A 15 -0.76 -1.01 -9.05
N LEU A 16 -1.22 -2.24 -9.26
CA LEU A 16 -2.55 -2.67 -8.83
C LEU A 16 -2.44 -3.27 -7.42
N SER A 17 -2.83 -2.51 -6.40
CA SER A 17 -2.64 -2.84 -4.99
C SER A 17 -3.87 -3.56 -4.42
N ASP A 18 -3.70 -4.84 -4.07
CA ASP A 18 -4.57 -5.63 -3.18
C ASP A 18 -3.68 -6.47 -2.25
N VAL A 19 -3.00 -5.80 -1.32
CA VAL A 19 -1.96 -6.37 -0.46
C VAL A 19 -2.29 -6.10 1.02
N PRO A 20 -2.52 -7.14 1.84
CA PRO A 20 -2.79 -6.98 3.26
C PRO A 20 -1.53 -6.71 4.11
N GLY A 21 -0.34 -6.81 3.51
CA GLY A 21 0.94 -6.58 4.17
C GLY A 21 2.02 -7.57 3.72
N PHE A 22 3.17 -7.54 4.39
CA PHE A 22 4.21 -8.56 4.22
C PHE A 22 3.86 -9.83 5.00
N MET A 23 4.35 -10.97 4.51
CA MET A 23 4.21 -12.23 5.23
C MET A 23 5.01 -12.19 6.53
N ILE A 24 4.39 -12.65 7.62
CA ILE A 24 5.00 -12.74 8.95
C ILE A 24 5.21 -14.21 9.30
N GLY A 25 6.37 -14.55 9.86
CA GLY A 25 6.64 -15.89 10.36
C GLY A 25 8.13 -16.23 10.41
N THR A 26 8.50 -17.13 11.32
CA THR A 26 9.91 -17.50 11.55
C THR A 26 10.62 -18.01 10.28
N SER A 27 9.90 -18.69 9.38
CA SER A 27 10.47 -19.19 8.12
C SER A 27 10.88 -18.05 7.19
N VAL A 28 10.01 -17.07 6.95
CA VAL A 28 10.29 -15.93 6.07
C VAL A 28 11.31 -14.97 6.67
N GLU A 29 11.31 -14.82 8.00
CA GLU A 29 12.35 -14.08 8.72
C GLU A 29 13.74 -14.70 8.51
N ARG A 30 13.86 -16.02 8.68
CA ARG A 30 15.12 -16.75 8.43
C ARG A 30 15.55 -16.71 6.96
N GLN A 31 14.61 -16.61 6.03
CA GLN A 31 14.89 -16.40 4.61
C GLN A 31 15.28 -14.95 4.28
N GLY A 32 15.26 -14.03 5.26
CA GLY A 32 15.71 -12.65 5.10
C GLY A 32 14.66 -11.73 4.49
N ILE A 33 13.37 -11.91 4.82
CA ILE A 33 12.26 -11.09 4.28
C ILE A 33 12.52 -9.58 4.39
N ILE A 34 13.16 -9.11 5.46
CA ILE A 34 13.51 -7.69 5.64
C ILE A 34 14.46 -7.23 4.53
N ARG A 35 15.57 -7.95 4.29
CA ARG A 35 16.55 -7.58 3.25
C ARG A 35 15.94 -7.69 1.85
N HIS A 36 15.13 -8.72 1.62
CA HIS A 36 14.55 -8.97 0.31
C HIS A 36 13.40 -8.01 0.00
N GLY A 37 12.55 -7.70 0.98
CA GLY A 37 11.51 -6.69 0.88
C GLY A 37 12.09 -5.29 0.66
N ALA A 38 13.18 -4.96 1.36
CA ALA A 38 13.85 -3.67 1.18
C ALA A 38 14.34 -3.44 -0.26
N LYS A 39 14.67 -4.50 -1.04
CA LYS A 39 14.99 -4.36 -2.48
C LYS A 39 13.81 -3.82 -3.29
N MET A 40 12.59 -4.24 -2.97
CA MET A 40 11.39 -3.75 -3.66
C MET A 40 11.15 -2.28 -3.30
N ILE A 41 11.27 -1.94 -2.02
CA ILE A 41 11.15 -0.56 -1.53
C ILE A 41 12.18 0.35 -2.20
N THR A 42 13.46 -0.06 -2.26
CA THR A 42 14.50 0.69 -2.97
C THR A 42 14.15 0.90 -4.44
N ALA A 43 13.66 -0.15 -5.12
CA ALA A 43 13.30 -0.05 -6.52
C ALA A 43 12.13 0.91 -6.77
N VAL A 44 11.11 0.90 -5.90
CA VAL A 44 9.98 1.82 -5.97
C VAL A 44 10.44 3.27 -5.74
N SER A 45 11.25 3.51 -4.71
CA SER A 45 11.71 4.84 -4.34
C SER A 45 12.59 5.50 -5.41
N GLU A 46 13.47 4.73 -6.06
CA GLU A 46 14.44 5.31 -6.99
C GLU A 46 13.96 5.41 -8.44
N ALA A 47 12.83 4.76 -8.77
CA ALA A 47 12.28 4.81 -10.11
C ALA A 47 11.80 6.23 -10.47
N THR A 48 12.26 6.74 -11.60
CA THR A 48 11.93 8.07 -12.15
C THR A 48 11.03 7.99 -13.38
N VAL A 49 10.61 6.81 -13.83
CA VAL A 49 9.49 6.69 -14.79
C VAL A 49 8.16 7.13 -14.15
N PRO A 50 7.11 7.41 -14.95
CA PRO A 50 5.79 7.64 -14.41
C PRO A 50 5.31 6.46 -13.54
N LYS A 51 4.79 6.74 -12.35
CA LYS A 51 4.33 5.74 -11.38
C LYS A 51 2.91 6.04 -10.93
N PHE A 52 2.02 5.06 -10.99
CA PHE A 52 0.64 5.19 -10.52
C PHE A 52 0.32 4.07 -9.53
N CYS A 53 -0.29 4.41 -8.40
CA CYS A 53 -0.83 3.44 -7.46
C CYS A 53 -2.34 3.36 -7.62
N VAL A 54 -2.87 2.19 -7.96
CA VAL A 54 -4.31 1.93 -8.00
C VAL A 54 -4.65 0.95 -6.90
N VAL A 55 -5.32 1.43 -5.85
CA VAL A 55 -5.79 0.59 -4.76
C VAL A 55 -7.09 -0.06 -5.16
N VAL A 56 -7.03 -1.38 -5.42
CA VAL A 56 -8.17 -2.18 -5.85
C VAL A 56 -9.01 -2.57 -4.64
N ARG A 57 -8.38 -3.07 -3.59
CA ARG A 57 -9.07 -3.52 -2.38
C ARG A 57 -8.22 -3.32 -1.13
N LYS A 58 -7.45 -4.30 -0.66
CA LYS A 58 -6.69 -4.16 0.59
C LYS A 58 -5.38 -3.41 0.33
N ALA A 59 -5.05 -2.40 1.13
CA ALA A 59 -3.73 -1.80 1.12
C ALA A 59 -3.35 -1.35 2.52
N TYR A 60 -2.59 -2.20 3.21
CA TYR A 60 -2.25 -1.98 4.62
C TYR A 60 -0.76 -1.79 4.85
N GLY A 61 -0.42 -0.78 5.65
CA GLY A 61 0.92 -0.53 6.18
C GLY A 61 2.03 -0.67 5.14
N ALA A 62 3.03 -1.50 5.43
CA ALA A 62 4.17 -1.71 4.54
C ALA A 62 3.79 -2.28 3.16
N GLY A 63 2.63 -2.96 3.03
CA GLY A 63 2.13 -3.43 1.74
C GLY A 63 1.77 -2.27 0.80
N LEU A 64 1.13 -1.21 1.32
CA LEU A 64 0.83 0.01 0.56
C LEU A 64 2.11 0.68 0.06
N TYR A 65 3.12 0.78 0.93
CA TYR A 65 4.42 1.36 0.61
C TYR A 65 5.19 0.57 -0.44
N ALA A 66 5.16 -0.76 -0.37
CA ALA A 66 5.73 -1.61 -1.41
C ALA A 66 5.05 -1.44 -2.78
N MET A 67 3.81 -0.99 -2.81
CA MET A 67 3.00 -0.80 -4.02
C MET A 67 2.95 0.66 -4.49
N ALA A 68 3.99 1.45 -4.18
CA ALA A 68 4.11 2.86 -4.55
C ALA A 68 2.94 3.73 -4.06
N GLY A 69 2.39 3.42 -2.88
CA GLY A 69 1.36 4.24 -2.26
C GLY A 69 1.84 5.67 -1.93
N PRO A 70 0.98 6.51 -1.32
CA PRO A 70 1.19 7.96 -1.21
C PRO A 70 2.56 8.39 -0.65
N GLY A 71 3.10 7.66 0.31
CA GLY A 71 4.42 7.94 0.90
C GLY A 71 5.63 7.65 -0.01
N PHE A 72 5.42 7.14 -1.22
CA PHE A 72 6.45 6.82 -2.22
C PHE A 72 6.29 7.65 -3.50
N GLU A 73 5.57 8.77 -3.39
CA GLU A 73 5.45 9.80 -4.43
C GLU A 73 5.09 9.24 -5.82
N PRO A 74 4.00 8.45 -5.94
CA PRO A 74 3.44 8.19 -7.26
C PRO A 74 2.95 9.51 -7.88
N ASP A 75 2.85 9.56 -9.20
CA ASP A 75 2.21 10.67 -9.91
C ASP A 75 0.72 10.80 -9.57
N ALA A 76 0.07 9.68 -9.21
CA ALA A 76 -1.19 9.69 -8.50
C ALA A 76 -1.43 8.36 -7.75
N THR A 77 -2.13 8.45 -6.62
CA THR A 77 -2.79 7.36 -5.91
C THR A 77 -4.29 7.41 -6.17
N ILE A 78 -4.79 6.41 -6.87
CA ILE A 78 -6.20 6.24 -7.24
C ILE A 78 -6.77 5.10 -6.41
N ALA A 79 -7.93 5.31 -5.78
CA ALA A 79 -8.65 4.26 -5.07
C ALA A 79 -9.91 3.86 -5.84
N LEU A 80 -10.19 2.55 -5.89
CA LEU A 80 -11.52 2.07 -6.27
C LEU A 80 -12.46 2.13 -5.05
N PRO A 81 -13.80 2.11 -5.22
CA PRO A 81 -14.74 2.15 -4.09
C PRO A 81 -14.59 0.96 -3.11
N THR A 82 -14.00 -0.13 -3.59
CA THR A 82 -13.68 -1.33 -2.80
C THR A 82 -12.39 -1.21 -1.99
N ALA A 83 -11.64 -0.12 -2.15
CA ALA A 83 -10.39 0.09 -1.44
C ALA A 83 -10.57 0.17 0.08
N ARG A 84 -9.58 -0.32 0.80
CA ARG A 84 -9.44 -0.29 2.25
C ARG A 84 -7.99 0.04 2.54
N ILE A 85 -7.75 1.29 2.91
CA ILE A 85 -6.43 1.85 3.15
C ILE A 85 -6.32 2.17 4.63
N ALA A 86 -5.37 1.53 5.31
CA ALA A 86 -5.18 1.70 6.75
C ALA A 86 -3.74 1.35 7.16
N VAL A 87 -3.38 1.71 8.39
CA VAL A 87 -2.06 1.35 8.94
C VAL A 87 -1.89 -0.17 9.06
N MET A 88 -2.95 -0.88 9.43
CA MET A 88 -2.98 -2.34 9.48
C MET A 88 -4.40 -2.85 9.26
N GLY A 89 -4.56 -4.15 9.00
CA GLY A 89 -5.88 -4.75 8.90
C GLY A 89 -6.65 -4.78 10.23
N PRO A 90 -7.98 -4.94 10.20
CA PRO A 90 -8.83 -4.89 11.39
C PRO A 90 -8.49 -5.96 12.43
N GLU A 91 -8.19 -7.18 11.99
CA GLU A 91 -7.82 -8.27 12.88
C GLU A 91 -6.54 -8.03 13.69
N PRO A 92 -5.38 -7.72 13.07
CA PRO A 92 -4.18 -7.37 13.83
C PRO A 92 -4.35 -6.08 14.64
N ALA A 93 -5.11 -5.09 14.15
CA ALA A 93 -5.40 -3.86 14.91
C ALA A 93 -6.10 -4.14 16.23
N VAL A 94 -7.23 -4.86 16.17
CA VAL A 94 -8.05 -5.17 17.35
C VAL A 94 -7.26 -6.00 18.35
N ASN A 95 -6.54 -7.01 17.88
CA ASN A 95 -5.71 -7.85 18.75
C ASN A 95 -4.58 -7.07 19.43
N ALA A 96 -3.97 -6.10 18.74
CA ALA A 96 -2.91 -5.28 19.31
C ALA A 96 -3.44 -4.23 20.31
N VAL A 97 -4.47 -3.47 19.91
CA VAL A 97 -5.03 -2.37 20.72
C VAL A 97 -5.77 -2.89 21.96
N TYR A 98 -6.53 -3.97 21.81
CA TYR A 98 -7.38 -4.52 22.87
C TYR A 98 -6.81 -5.77 23.53
N PHE A 99 -5.52 -6.06 23.34
CA PHE A 99 -4.85 -7.27 23.86
C PHE A 99 -5.24 -7.59 25.32
N ASN A 100 -5.02 -6.63 26.22
CA ASN A 100 -5.30 -6.83 27.65
C ASN A 100 -6.78 -7.07 27.95
N LYS A 101 -7.69 -6.41 27.21
CA LYS A 101 -9.14 -6.60 27.39
C LYS A 101 -9.58 -7.98 26.91
N ILE A 102 -9.09 -8.41 25.75
CA ILE A 102 -9.38 -9.73 25.18
C ILE A 102 -8.90 -10.85 26.11
N GLN A 103 -7.71 -10.70 26.70
CA GLN A 103 -7.16 -11.67 27.64
C GLN A 103 -7.91 -11.71 28.98
N ALA A 104 -8.54 -10.60 29.39
CA ALA A 104 -9.33 -10.54 30.62
C ALA A 104 -10.72 -11.20 30.49
N ILE A 105 -11.26 -11.36 29.28
CA ILE A 105 -12.52 -12.06 29.03
C ILE A 105 -12.27 -13.57 29.13
N THR A 106 -12.93 -14.24 30.06
CA THR A 106 -12.77 -15.69 30.30
C THR A 106 -13.72 -16.56 29.48
N ASP A 107 -14.91 -16.03 29.15
CA ASP A 107 -15.86 -16.71 28.30
C ASP A 107 -15.46 -16.59 26.82
N GLU A 108 -15.36 -17.72 26.13
CA GLU A 108 -14.88 -17.74 24.75
C GLU A 108 -15.90 -17.16 23.76
N THR A 109 -17.19 -17.25 24.08
CA THR A 109 -18.27 -16.69 23.23
C THR A 109 -18.25 -15.17 23.34
N GLU A 110 -18.21 -14.64 24.57
CA GLU A 110 -18.11 -13.21 24.83
C GLU A 110 -16.83 -12.62 24.20
N ARG A 111 -15.71 -13.35 24.28
CA ARG A 111 -14.45 -12.94 23.66
C ARG A 111 -14.59 -12.82 22.14
N ALA A 112 -15.18 -13.83 21.50
CA ALA A 112 -15.38 -13.84 20.06
C ALA A 112 -16.31 -12.71 19.61
N GLU A 113 -17.41 -12.46 20.34
CA GLU A 113 -18.35 -11.37 20.09
C GLU A 113 -17.69 -9.99 20.25
N PHE A 114 -16.89 -9.80 21.31
CA PHE A 114 -16.14 -8.57 21.52
C PHE A 114 -15.16 -8.28 20.37
N ILE A 115 -14.40 -9.29 19.95
CA ILE A 115 -13.46 -9.17 18.82
C ILE A 115 -14.22 -8.84 17.53
N ALA A 116 -15.32 -9.52 17.25
CA ALA A 116 -16.12 -9.29 16.05
C ALA A 116 -16.71 -7.87 16.03
N SER A 117 -17.26 -7.39 17.16
CA SER A 117 -17.78 -6.03 17.30
C SER A 117 -16.69 -4.99 17.05
N LYS A 118 -15.50 -5.14 17.66
CA LYS A 118 -14.39 -4.20 17.47
C LYS A 118 -13.79 -4.24 16.07
N ARG A 119 -13.88 -5.37 15.36
CA ARG A 119 -13.50 -5.45 13.94
C ARG A 119 -14.48 -4.69 13.06
N ALA A 120 -15.78 -4.83 13.29
CA ALA A 120 -16.81 -4.10 12.55
C ALA A 120 -16.66 -2.59 12.72
N GLU A 121 -16.48 -2.12 13.97
CA GLU A 121 -16.21 -0.72 14.29
C GLU A 121 -14.97 -0.19 13.54
N TYR A 122 -13.86 -0.94 13.58
CA TYR A 122 -12.65 -0.57 12.85
C TYR A 122 -12.86 -0.54 11.32
N GLU A 123 -13.67 -1.43 10.77
CA GLU A 123 -13.95 -1.45 9.34
C GLU A 123 -14.83 -0.27 8.88
N GLU A 124 -15.75 0.19 9.73
CA GLU A 124 -16.56 1.40 9.49
C GLU A 124 -15.69 2.67 9.50
N ASP A 125 -14.67 2.72 10.35
CA ASP A 125 -13.73 3.86 10.43
C ASP A 125 -12.79 3.97 9.22
N ILE A 126 -12.68 2.95 8.37
CA ILE A 126 -11.86 3.00 7.13
C ILE A 126 -12.66 3.73 6.04
N GLU A 127 -12.65 5.06 6.12
CA GLU A 127 -13.37 5.92 5.19
C GLU A 127 -12.47 6.48 4.07
N LEU A 128 -12.70 6.03 2.83
CA LEU A 128 -11.95 6.49 1.66
C LEU A 128 -12.12 7.99 1.38
N LEU A 129 -13.33 8.53 1.62
CA LEU A 129 -13.61 9.94 1.38
C LEU A 129 -12.87 10.84 2.36
N HIS A 130 -12.68 10.38 3.60
CA HIS A 130 -11.84 11.08 4.56
C HIS A 130 -10.38 11.14 4.07
N LEU A 131 -9.81 10.03 3.61
CA LEU A 131 -8.45 10.00 3.02
C LEU A 131 -8.32 10.90 1.79
N ALA A 132 -9.34 10.95 0.93
CA ALA A 132 -9.37 11.86 -0.22
C ALA A 132 -9.44 13.33 0.24
N SER A 133 -10.21 13.64 1.29
CA SER A 133 -10.34 15.01 1.83
C SER A 133 -9.03 15.53 2.41
N GLU A 134 -8.17 14.64 2.92
CA GLU A 134 -6.84 14.97 3.44
C GLU A 134 -5.74 14.92 2.36
N ASN A 135 -6.11 14.68 1.09
CA ASN A 135 -5.17 14.48 -0.03
C ASN A 135 -4.16 13.34 0.21
N VAL A 136 -4.56 12.32 0.99
CA VAL A 136 -3.79 11.07 1.09
C VAL A 136 -3.92 10.29 -0.21
N ILE A 137 -5.07 10.35 -0.87
CA ILE A 137 -5.30 9.80 -2.21
C ILE A 137 -5.80 10.90 -3.14
N ASP A 138 -5.44 10.80 -4.42
CA ASP A 138 -5.73 11.84 -5.42
C ASP A 138 -7.13 11.70 -6.04
N ALA A 139 -7.69 10.48 -6.05
CA ALA A 139 -9.02 10.24 -6.61
C ALA A 139 -9.65 8.94 -6.09
N VAL A 140 -10.99 8.94 -6.02
CA VAL A 140 -11.81 7.73 -5.95
C VAL A 140 -12.51 7.58 -7.29
N VAL A 141 -12.23 6.51 -8.02
CA VAL A 141 -12.68 6.30 -9.42
C VAL A 141 -13.46 4.99 -9.52
N GLN A 142 -14.55 4.98 -10.29
CA GLN A 142 -15.30 3.74 -10.54
C GLN A 142 -14.48 2.76 -11.38
N PRO A 143 -14.62 1.43 -11.20
CA PRO A 143 -13.82 0.45 -11.94
C PRO A 143 -13.90 0.60 -13.46
N ASP A 144 -15.09 0.94 -13.99
CA ASP A 144 -15.32 1.09 -15.43
C ASP A 144 -14.63 2.33 -16.01
N ASP A 145 -14.42 3.37 -15.19
CA ASP A 145 -13.79 4.64 -15.58
C ASP A 145 -12.25 4.60 -15.43
N LEU A 146 -11.71 3.61 -14.71
CA LEU A 146 -10.29 3.54 -14.34
C LEU A 146 -9.36 3.57 -15.57
N ARG A 147 -9.73 2.90 -16.65
CA ARG A 147 -8.91 2.83 -17.87
C ARG A 147 -8.71 4.22 -18.46
N ASP A 148 -9.81 4.96 -18.65
CA ASP A 148 -9.78 6.27 -19.27
C ASP A 148 -9.08 7.29 -18.37
N ASP A 149 -9.24 7.15 -17.05
CA ASP A 149 -8.51 7.96 -16.07
C ASP A 149 -6.99 7.73 -16.14
N LEU A 150 -6.55 6.47 -16.18
CA LEU A 150 -5.13 6.13 -16.29
C LEU A 150 -4.50 6.62 -17.59
N ILE A 151 -5.21 6.49 -18.73
CA ILE A 151 -4.70 6.98 -20.02
C ILE A 151 -4.43 8.49 -19.94
N ARG A 152 -5.41 9.28 -19.47
CA ARG A 152 -5.26 10.73 -19.33
C ARG A 152 -4.10 11.11 -18.42
N ARG A 153 -3.94 10.42 -17.29
CA ARG A 153 -2.87 10.69 -16.34
C ARG A 153 -1.50 10.28 -16.87
N LEU A 154 -1.40 9.16 -17.58
CA LEU A 154 -0.16 8.72 -18.24
C LEU A 154 0.29 9.74 -19.29
N ASP A 155 -0.63 10.23 -20.11
CA ASP A 155 -0.34 11.28 -21.10
C ASP A 155 0.16 12.56 -20.41
N LEU A 156 -0.49 12.98 -19.32
CA LEU A 156 -0.07 14.17 -18.55
C LEU A 156 1.32 14.00 -17.89
N ALA A 157 1.62 12.77 -17.50
CA ALA A 157 2.84 12.42 -16.78
C ALA A 157 4.03 12.11 -17.70
N ALA A 158 3.82 12.04 -19.02
CA ALA A 158 4.83 11.67 -20.02
C ALA A 158 6.04 12.61 -20.02
N ASP A 159 5.80 13.93 -19.97
CA ASP A 159 6.84 14.95 -20.10
C ASP A 159 7.33 15.51 -18.75
N LYS A 160 6.88 14.94 -17.62
CA LYS A 160 7.28 15.41 -16.29
C LYS A 160 8.76 15.06 -16.04
N ASP A 161 9.57 16.09 -15.82
CA ASP A 161 10.96 15.94 -15.39
C ASP A 161 11.02 15.36 -13.97
N ARG A 162 11.83 14.33 -13.78
CA ARG A 162 11.94 13.56 -12.54
C ARG A 162 13.41 13.26 -12.27
N HIS A 163 13.86 13.64 -11.09
CA HIS A 163 15.21 13.38 -10.63
C HIS A 163 15.17 12.69 -9.28
N PHE A 164 15.92 11.59 -9.13
CA PHE A 164 16.04 10.91 -7.85
C PHE A 164 17.21 11.41 -7.00
N SER A 165 18.45 11.33 -7.52
CA SER A 165 19.64 11.75 -6.76
C SER A 165 20.88 11.94 -7.65
N THR A 166 21.86 12.72 -7.14
CA THR A 166 23.18 12.87 -7.77
C THR A 166 24.20 11.97 -7.07
N ARG A 167 24.47 10.80 -7.66
CA ARG A 167 25.40 9.79 -7.10
C ARG A 167 25.98 8.90 -8.21
N ARG A 168 27.10 8.21 -7.95
CA ARG A 168 27.69 7.25 -8.91
C ARG A 168 26.79 6.04 -9.13
N HIS A 169 26.26 5.47 -8.05
CA HIS A 169 25.28 4.37 -8.06
C HIS A 169 24.63 4.26 -6.67
N GLY A 170 23.49 3.58 -6.59
CA GLY A 170 22.90 3.17 -5.32
C GLY A 170 23.69 2.05 -4.63
N VAL A 171 23.28 1.73 -3.40
CA VAL A 171 23.74 0.54 -2.66
C VAL A 171 22.49 -0.20 -2.18
N PRO A 172 21.80 -0.93 -3.08
CA PRO A 172 20.60 -1.66 -2.70
C PRO A 172 20.96 -2.81 -1.75
N PRO A 173 20.06 -3.19 -0.83
CA PRO A 173 20.22 -4.40 -0.02
C PRO A 173 20.49 -5.62 -0.93
N VAL A 174 21.41 -6.51 -0.56
CA VAL A 174 21.77 -7.73 -1.31
C VAL A 174 21.30 -8.99 -0.65
#